data_AF-A0AAJ1W4N6-F1
#
_entry.id   AF-A0AAJ1W4N6-F1
#
_cell.length_a   1.000
_cell.length_b   1.000
_cell.length_c   1.000
_cell.angle_alpha   90.00
_cell.angle_beta   90.00
_cell.angle_gamma   90.00
#
_symmetry.space_group_name_H-M   'P 1'
#
loop_
_entity.id
_entity.type
_entity.pdbx_description
1 polymer ?
#
loop_
_entity_poly.entity_id
_entity_poly.type
_entity_poly.pdbx_seq_one_letter_code
_entity_poly.pdbx_strand_id
1 'polypeptide(L)'
;MANELHCDLERLPQHAAEHRDLAAQWLDWPGGAEAFLAAFRRTHGVVAEPVAQALEALQAARIQLATDHAEMHHSVGDAIQASFEGFRLTETSNQHKLSAPVQEL
;
A
#
# COMPACT_ATOMS: atom_id res chain seq x y z
N MET A 1 -0.11 5.21 35.24
CA MET A 1 0.48 4.20 34.35
C MET A 1 0.76 4.91 33.03
N ALA A 2 1.96 5.43 32.87
CA ALA A 2 2.33 6.39 31.84
C ALA A 2 3.20 5.72 30.77
N ASN A 3 2.87 5.98 29.51
CA ASN A 3 3.75 6.05 28.34
C ASN A 3 5.00 5.17 28.33
N GLU A 4 4.85 3.91 27.98
CA GLU A 4 5.94 3.17 27.32
C GLU A 4 5.33 2.31 26.23
N LEU A 5 4.82 2.95 25.18
CA LEU A 5 4.86 2.32 23.87
C LEU A 5 6.35 2.04 23.61
N HIS A 6 6.82 0.83 23.93
CA HIS A 6 8.15 0.30 23.59
C HIS A 6 8.32 0.15 22.06
N CYS A 7 7.58 0.90 21.26
CA CYS A 7 7.77 0.95 19.82
C CYS A 7 8.73 2.09 19.51
N ASP A 8 9.73 1.77 18.70
CA ASP A 8 10.56 2.77 18.06
C ASP A 8 9.68 3.52 17.04
N LEU A 9 9.14 4.66 17.48
CA LEU A 9 8.24 5.49 16.69
C LEU A 9 8.90 6.04 15.43
N GLU A 10 10.24 6.11 15.39
CA GLU A 10 10.98 6.52 14.19
C GLU A 10 10.93 5.46 13.08
N ARG A 11 10.52 4.23 13.39
CA ARG A 11 10.28 3.17 12.39
C ARG A 11 8.91 3.25 11.73
N LEU A 12 7.96 4.03 12.26
CA LEU A 12 6.63 4.14 11.65
C LEU A 12 6.66 4.70 10.22
N PRO A 13 7.43 5.77 9.90
CA PRO A 13 7.63 6.19 8.51
C PRO A 13 8.20 5.10 7.61
N GLN A 14 9.14 4.30 8.12
CA GLN A 14 9.70 3.17 7.37
C GLN A 14 8.61 2.13 7.08
N HIS A 15 7.81 1.73 8.07
CA HIS A 15 6.72 0.78 7.87
C HIS A 15 5.64 1.30 6.91
N ALA A 16 5.32 2.60 6.96
CA ALA A 16 4.43 3.21 5.98
C ALA A 16 4.99 3.10 4.54
N ALA A 17 6.29 3.33 4.37
CA ALA A 17 6.97 3.17 3.08
C ALA A 17 6.95 1.71 2.60
N GLU A 18 7.27 0.75 3.48
CA GLU A 18 7.25 -0.69 3.17
C GLU A 18 5.86 -1.15 2.68
N HIS A 19 4.78 -0.63 3.28
CA HIS A 19 3.42 -0.88 2.82
C HIS A 19 3.15 -0.31 1.42
N ARG A 20 3.62 0.91 1.12
CA ARG A 20 3.48 1.50 -0.22
C ARG A 20 4.29 0.75 -1.28
N ASP A 21 5.48 0.28 -0.93
CA ASP A 21 6.30 -0.55 -1.81
C ASP A 21 5.65 -1.91 -2.10
N LEU A 22 5.00 -2.52 -1.09
CA LEU A 22 4.20 -3.74 -1.29
C LEU A 22 2.99 -3.48 -2.18
N ALA A 23 2.31 -2.33 -2.03
CA ALA A 23 1.22 -1.95 -2.91
C ALA A 23 1.69 -1.83 -4.37
N ALA A 24 2.85 -1.22 -4.60
CA ALA A 24 3.44 -1.13 -5.93
C ALA A 24 3.78 -2.51 -6.51
N GLN A 25 4.33 -3.43 -5.70
CA GLN A 25 4.61 -4.80 -6.12
C GLN A 25 3.33 -5.57 -6.51
N TRP A 26 2.23 -5.36 -5.77
CA TRP A 26 0.93 -5.95 -6.13
C TRP A 26 0.44 -5.45 -7.49
N LEU A 27 0.56 -4.15 -7.77
CA LEU A 27 0.14 -3.56 -9.05
C LEU A 27 0.99 -4.02 -10.24
N ASP A 28 2.27 -4.34 -10.02
CA ASP A 28 3.17 -4.84 -11.07
C ASP A 28 2.98 -6.34 -11.37
N TRP A 29 2.68 -7.15 -10.34
CA TRP A 29 2.54 -8.60 -10.44
C TRP A 29 1.65 -9.15 -11.58
N PRO A 30 0.48 -8.56 -11.94
CA PRO A 30 -0.31 -9.08 -13.06
C PRO A 30 0.28 -8.80 -14.44
N GLY A 31 1.37 -8.03 -14.57
CA GLY A 31 1.98 -7.66 -15.84
C GLY A 31 2.35 -8.83 -16.77
N GLY A 32 2.36 -8.58 -18.09
CA GLY A 32 2.91 -9.48 -19.11
C GLY A 32 1.94 -10.46 -19.78
N ALA A 33 0.72 -10.64 -19.25
CA ALA A 33 -0.25 -11.57 -19.83
C ALA A 33 -0.74 -11.15 -21.24
N GLU A 34 -0.88 -9.85 -21.49
CA GLU A 34 -1.37 -9.31 -22.77
C GLU A 34 -0.43 -9.66 -23.94
N ALA A 35 0.88 -9.52 -23.72
CA ALA A 35 1.89 -9.87 -24.71
C ALA A 35 1.88 -11.37 -25.02
N PHE A 36 1.73 -12.21 -23.99
CA PHE A 36 1.59 -13.66 -24.16
C PHE A 36 0.33 -14.01 -24.97
N LEU A 37 -0.83 -13.45 -24.61
CA LEU A 37 -2.10 -13.73 -25.29
C LEU A 37 -2.08 -13.29 -26.75
N ALA A 38 -1.47 -12.14 -27.05
CA ALA A 38 -1.27 -11.67 -28.41
C ALA A 38 -0.37 -12.62 -29.23
N ALA A 39 0.72 -13.11 -28.63
CA ALA A 39 1.61 -14.08 -29.27
C ALA A 39 0.94 -15.45 -29.47
N PHE A 40 0.15 -15.89 -28.50
CA PHE A 40 -0.59 -17.15 -28.54
C PHE A 40 -1.63 -17.14 -29.66
N ARG A 41 -2.45 -16.08 -29.76
CA ARG A 41 -3.39 -15.88 -30.87
C ARG A 41 -2.68 -15.84 -32.22
N ARG A 42 -1.54 -15.15 -32.32
CA ARG A 42 -0.77 -15.08 -33.57
C ARG A 42 -0.27 -16.45 -34.03
N THR A 43 0.15 -17.29 -33.10
CA THR A 43 0.75 -18.60 -33.39
C THR A 43 -0.31 -19.62 -33.80
N HIS A 44 -1.47 -19.59 -33.15
CA HIS A 44 -2.48 -20.64 -33.30
C HIS A 44 -3.75 -20.18 -34.05
N GLY A 45 -3.89 -18.89 -34.35
CA GLY A 45 -5.03 -18.35 -35.07
C GLY A 45 -6.36 -18.65 -34.38
N VAL A 46 -7.37 -19.07 -35.15
CA VAL A 46 -8.76 -19.25 -34.66
C VAL A 46 -8.89 -20.30 -33.55
N VAL A 47 -8.03 -21.33 -33.53
CA VAL A 47 -8.14 -22.40 -32.52
C VAL A 47 -7.66 -21.95 -31.13
N ALA A 48 -6.91 -20.85 -31.04
CA ALA A 48 -6.50 -20.29 -29.76
C ALA A 48 -7.64 -19.54 -29.05
N GLU A 49 -8.68 -19.12 -29.75
CA GLU A 49 -9.64 -18.14 -29.21
C GLU A 49 -10.36 -18.61 -27.93
N PRO A 50 -10.87 -19.85 -27.83
CA PRO A 50 -11.50 -20.31 -26.59
C PRO A 50 -10.54 -20.33 -25.39
N VAL A 51 -9.27 -20.68 -25.64
CA VAL A 51 -8.24 -20.72 -24.60
C VAL A 51 -7.80 -19.31 -24.22
N ALA A 52 -7.65 -18.42 -25.20
CA ALA A 52 -7.29 -17.02 -24.97
C ALA A 52 -8.35 -16.31 -24.12
N GLN A 53 -9.64 -16.52 -24.40
CA GLN A 53 -10.74 -15.96 -23.61
C GLN A 53 -10.75 -16.46 -22.16
N ALA A 54 -10.51 -17.75 -21.95
CA ALA A 54 -10.41 -18.31 -20.60
C ALA A 54 -9.25 -17.69 -19.82
N LEU A 55 -8.09 -17.51 -20.46
CA LEU A 55 -6.91 -16.88 -19.86
C LEU A 55 -7.13 -15.39 -19.61
N GLU A 56 -7.85 -14.67 -20.47
CA GLU A 56 -8.22 -13.27 -20.26
C GLU A 56 -9.11 -13.09 -19.03
N ALA A 57 -10.10 -13.99 -18.84
CA ALA A 57 -10.94 -13.96 -17.65
C ALA A 57 -10.13 -14.18 -16.35
N LEU A 58 -9.19 -15.14 -16.37
CA LEU A 58 -8.28 -15.36 -15.24
C LEU A 58 -7.36 -14.16 -15.01
N GLN A 59 -6.88 -13.54 -16.08
CA GLN A 59 -6.03 -12.35 -16.00
C GLN A 59 -6.80 -11.16 -15.42
N ALA A 60 -8.05 -10.95 -15.82
CA ALA A 60 -8.91 -9.91 -15.24
C ALA A 60 -9.12 -10.13 -13.73
N ALA A 61 -9.34 -11.39 -13.31
CA ALA A 61 -9.44 -11.72 -11.88
C ALA A 61 -8.13 -11.46 -11.12
N ARG A 62 -6.97 -11.73 -11.72
CA ARG A 62 -5.66 -11.39 -11.13
C ARG A 62 -5.45 -9.89 -10.98
N ILE A 63 -5.85 -9.11 -11.99
CA ILE A 63 -5.78 -7.63 -11.94
C ILE A 63 -6.66 -7.11 -10.80
N GLN A 64 -7.89 -7.61 -10.67
CA GLN A 64 -8.77 -7.18 -9.58
C GLN A 64 -8.16 -7.50 -8.21
N LEU A 65 -7.67 -8.73 -8.01
CA LEU A 65 -7.05 -9.13 -6.76
C LEU A 65 -5.82 -8.26 -6.43
N ALA A 66 -4.99 -7.99 -7.43
CA ALA A 66 -3.84 -7.10 -7.29
C ALA A 66 -4.24 -5.70 -6.83
N THR A 67 -5.26 -5.12 -7.47
CA THR A 67 -5.81 -3.80 -7.10
C THR A 67 -6.33 -3.80 -5.66
N ASP A 68 -7.15 -4.78 -5.29
CA ASP A 68 -7.72 -4.87 -3.93
C ASP A 68 -6.61 -4.94 -2.88
N HIS A 69 -5.58 -5.76 -3.11
CA HIS A 69 -4.44 -5.87 -2.20
C HIS A 69 -3.58 -4.61 -2.16
N ALA A 70 -3.35 -3.97 -3.30
CA ALA A 70 -2.63 -2.71 -3.36
C ALA A 70 -3.34 -1.62 -2.55
N GLU A 71 -4.67 -1.50 -2.70
CA GLU A 71 -5.49 -0.55 -1.93
C GLU A 71 -5.42 -0.82 -0.42
N MET A 72 -5.50 -2.08 0.01
CA MET A 72 -5.35 -2.45 1.41
C MET A 72 -3.99 -2.02 1.97
N HIS A 73 -2.90 -2.31 1.25
CA HIS A 73 -1.57 -1.92 1.69
C HIS A 73 -1.39 -0.39 1.70
N HIS A 74 -1.90 0.31 0.70
CA HIS A 74 -1.87 1.78 0.65
C HIS A 74 -2.59 2.40 1.85
N SER A 75 -3.80 1.91 2.14
CA SER A 75 -4.62 2.35 3.27
C SER A 75 -3.89 2.18 4.61
N VAL A 76 -3.22 1.04 4.82
CA VAL A 76 -2.41 0.82 6.02
C VAL A 76 -1.22 1.78 6.09
N GLY A 77 -0.51 1.99 4.98
CA GLY A 77 0.61 2.94 4.91
C GLY A 77 0.19 4.37 5.27
N ASP A 78 -0.97 4.81 4.78
CA ASP A 78 -1.53 6.12 5.07
C ASP A 78 -2.01 6.24 6.52
N ALA A 79 -2.63 5.20 7.06
CA ALA A 79 -3.04 5.17 8.47
C ALA A 79 -1.84 5.27 9.42
N ILE A 80 -0.74 4.59 9.11
CA ILE A 80 0.52 4.67 9.88
C ILE A 80 1.07 6.09 9.83
N GLN A 81 1.17 6.67 8.62
CA GLN A 81 1.69 8.02 8.43
C GLN A 81 0.85 9.07 9.19
N ALA A 82 -0.47 9.04 9.03
CA ALA A 82 -1.38 9.97 9.68
C ALA A 82 -1.32 9.86 11.22
N SER A 83 -1.23 8.63 11.74
CA SER A 83 -1.10 8.39 13.18
C SER A 83 0.22 8.95 13.73
N PHE A 84 1.33 8.77 12.99
CA PHE A 84 2.63 9.31 13.38
C PHE A 84 2.66 10.84 13.37
N GLU A 85 2.08 11.48 12.35
CA GLU A 85 1.95 12.93 12.28
C GLU A 85 1.10 13.48 13.43
N GLY A 86 -0.04 12.85 13.71
CA GLY A 86 -0.91 13.22 14.84
C GLY A 86 -0.20 13.09 16.19
N PHE A 87 0.61 12.04 16.37
CA PHE A 87 1.44 11.87 17.56
C PHE A 87 2.47 13.00 17.68
N ARG A 88 3.23 13.29 16.62
CA ARG A 88 4.25 14.35 16.63
C ARG A 88 3.69 15.73 16.93
N LEU A 89 2.53 16.06 16.35
CA LEU A 89 1.83 17.31 16.63
C LEU A 89 1.42 17.42 18.10
N THR A 90 0.89 16.32 18.66
CA THR A 90 0.48 16.26 20.06
C THR A 90 1.67 16.43 21.00
N GLU A 91 2.78 15.73 20.75
CA GLU A 91 4.00 15.85 21.56
C GLU A 91 4.60 17.25 21.49
N THR A 92 4.63 17.86 20.31
CA THR A 92 5.12 19.25 20.15
C THR A 92 4.25 20.24 20.94
N SER A 93 2.93 20.08 20.89
CA SER A 93 1.98 20.90 21.65
C SER A 93 2.15 20.72 23.16
N ASN A 94 2.34 19.48 23.63
CA ASN A 94 2.57 19.17 25.03
C ASN A 94 3.90 19.77 25.53
N GLN A 95 4.97 19.63 24.75
CA GLN A 95 6.27 20.24 25.06
C GLN A 95 6.16 21.77 25.18
N HIS A 96 5.45 22.41 24.26
CA HIS A 96 5.22 23.85 24.32
C HIS A 96 4.52 24.26 25.62
N LYS A 97 3.43 23.57 25.99
CA LYS A 97 2.69 23.83 27.25
C LYS A 97 3.54 23.63 28.49
N LEU A 98 4.40 22.63 28.51
CA LEU A 98 5.30 22.37 29.64
C LEU A 98 6.42 23.42 29.76
N SER A 99 6.83 24.02 28.63
CA SER A 99 7.87 25.05 28.59
C SER A 99 7.35 26.48 28.80
N ALA A 100 6.03 26.69 28.81
CA ALA A 100 5.42 28.00 28.96
C ALA A 100 5.53 28.50 30.41
N PRO A 101 5.87 29.80 30.64
CA PRO A 101 5.91 30.37 31.97
C PRO A 101 4.50 30.39 32.62
N VAL A 102 4.44 30.12 33.92
CA VAL A 102 3.19 29.95 34.72
C VAL A 102 2.22 31.14 34.65
N GLN A 103 2.65 32.31 34.17
CA GLN A 103 1.79 33.49 34.01
C GLN A 103 0.92 33.48 32.74
N GLU A 104 1.16 32.57 31.79
CA GLU A 104 0.41 32.45 30.53
C GLU A 104 -0.43 31.16 30.42
N LEU A 105 -0.54 30.39 31.51
CA LEU A 105 -1.45 29.24 31.65
C LEU A 105 -2.76 29.68 32.32
#